data_AF-A0A955PXL4-F1
#
_entry.id   AF-A0A955PXL4-F1
#
_cell.length_a   1.000
_cell.length_b   1.000
_cell.length_c   1.000
_cell.angle_alpha   90.00
_cell.angle_beta   90.00
_cell.angle_gamma   90.00
#
_symmetry.space_group_name_H-M   'P 1'
#
loop_
_entity.id
_entity.type
_entity.pdbx_description
1 polymer ?
#
loop_
_entity_poly.entity_id
_entity_poly.type
_entity_poly.pdbx_seq_one_letter_code
_entity_poly.pdbx_strand_id
1 'polypeptide(L)'
;MSKTLPSWDLQGLLRHPTKDFKRITKTLDSLISELEATRPQLSPDISVARFKTIWEQYETVTEHMTTLRAFSFLWFSENTKNQEARAFDTQVRNRLTDCSNRLVFLDLWWQSLDPTNAARLTAKAERFRY
;
A
#
# COMPACT_ATOMS: atom_id res chain seq x y z
N MET A 1 26.34 -27.22 21.36
CA MET A 1 25.53 -26.03 21.71
C MET A 1 24.86 -25.53 20.43
N SER A 2 23.53 -25.52 20.37
CA SER A 2 22.77 -24.96 19.25
C SER A 2 22.83 -23.42 19.32
N LYS A 3 23.38 -22.79 18.29
CA LYS A 3 23.44 -21.33 18.16
C LYS A 3 22.07 -20.81 17.73
N THR A 4 21.37 -20.09 18.61
CA THR A 4 20.11 -19.41 18.27
C THR A 4 20.43 -18.21 17.36
N LEU A 5 19.76 -18.11 16.22
CA LEU A 5 19.88 -16.95 15.33
C LEU A 5 19.15 -15.74 15.94
N PRO A 6 19.63 -14.51 15.70
CA PRO A 6 18.95 -13.30 16.16
C PRO A 6 17.60 -13.13 15.46
N SER A 7 16.61 -12.62 16.19
CA SER A 7 15.26 -12.29 15.69
C SER A 7 15.12 -10.80 15.40
N TRP A 8 14.21 -10.42 14.51
CA TRP A 8 13.90 -9.02 14.23
C TRP A 8 13.06 -8.41 15.35
N ASP A 9 13.29 -7.14 15.70
CA ASP A 9 12.29 -6.36 16.44
C ASP A 9 11.31 -5.74 15.44
N LEU A 10 10.11 -6.34 15.36
CA LEU A 10 9.06 -5.93 14.42
C LEU A 10 7.96 -5.09 15.06
N GLN A 11 8.10 -4.69 16.33
CA GLN A 11 7.08 -3.91 17.05
C GLN A 11 6.87 -2.51 16.47
N GLY A 12 7.86 -1.98 15.75
CA GLY A 12 7.73 -0.74 14.98
C GLY A 12 6.80 -0.85 13.76
N LEU A 13 6.57 -2.07 13.27
CA LEU A 13 5.66 -2.33 12.14
C LEU A 13 4.28 -2.79 12.65
N LEU A 14 4.22 -3.91 13.37
CA LEU A 14 3.00 -4.42 14.00
C LEU A 14 3.32 -4.89 15.42
N ARG A 15 2.60 -4.36 16.42
CA ARG A 15 2.76 -4.77 17.82
C ARG A 15 1.96 -6.01 18.16
N HIS A 16 0.79 -6.16 17.54
CA HIS A 16 -0.13 -7.26 17.74
C HIS A 16 -0.57 -7.79 16.38
N PRO A 17 0.19 -8.69 15.73
CA PRO A 17 0.07 -8.98 14.29
C PRO A 17 -1.35 -9.29 13.84
N THR A 18 -2.07 -10.15 14.55
CA THR A 18 -3.46 -10.50 14.22
C THR A 18 -4.44 -9.34 14.40
N LYS A 19 -4.28 -8.52 15.46
CA LYS A 19 -5.16 -7.38 15.75
C LYS A 19 -4.88 -6.23 14.78
N ASP A 20 -3.60 -5.92 14.55
CA ASP A 20 -3.15 -4.89 13.64
C ASP A 20 -3.51 -5.24 12.20
N PHE A 21 -3.34 -6.49 11.78
CA PHE A 21 -3.77 -6.95 10.46
C PHE A 21 -5.27 -6.68 10.22
N LYS A 22 -6.14 -7.04 11.17
CA LYS A 22 -7.59 -6.79 11.07
C LYS A 22 -7.89 -5.28 10.99
N ARG A 23 -7.24 -4.48 11.83
CA ARG A 23 -7.43 -3.01 11.88
C ARG A 23 -6.98 -2.34 10.58
N ILE A 24 -5.77 -2.65 10.11
CA ILE A 24 -5.21 -2.09 8.89
C ILE A 24 -6.04 -2.56 7.68
N THR A 25 -6.44 -3.82 7.64
CA THR A 25 -7.32 -4.36 6.59
C THR A 25 -8.63 -3.59 6.47
N LYS A 26 -9.30 -3.32 7.60
CA LYS A 26 -10.52 -2.49 7.62
C LYS A 26 -10.26 -1.06 7.15
N THR A 27 -9.13 -0.48 7.55
CA THR A 27 -8.72 0.88 7.13
C THR A 27 -8.47 0.92 5.62
N LEU A 28 -7.79 -0.09 5.07
CA LEU A 28 -7.58 -0.25 3.63
C LEU A 28 -8.90 -0.39 2.88
N ASP A 29 -9.89 -1.12 3.39
CA ASP A 29 -11.21 -1.20 2.74
C ASP A 29 -11.85 0.18 2.60
N SER A 30 -11.87 0.96 3.68
CA SER A 30 -12.44 2.31 3.67
C SER A 30 -11.70 3.25 2.71
N LEU A 31 -10.37 3.32 2.80
CA LEU A 31 -9.56 4.20 1.95
C LEU A 31 -9.67 3.83 0.46
N ILE A 32 -9.66 2.54 0.13
CA ILE A 32 -9.78 2.08 -1.26
C ILE A 32 -11.19 2.37 -1.78
N SER A 33 -12.24 2.20 -0.97
CA SER A 33 -13.60 2.58 -1.38
C SER A 33 -13.75 4.08 -1.61
N GLU A 34 -13.10 4.92 -0.80
CA GLU A 34 -13.04 6.36 -1.03
C GLU A 34 -12.32 6.72 -2.33
N LEU A 35 -11.19 6.07 -2.63
CA LEU A 35 -10.47 6.21 -3.89
C LEU A 35 -11.31 5.74 -5.09
N GLU A 36 -12.00 4.61 -4.98
CA GLU A 36 -12.88 4.10 -6.03
C GLU A 36 -14.01 5.10 -6.34
N ALA A 37 -14.52 5.81 -5.33
CA ALA A 37 -15.54 6.84 -5.51
C ALA A 37 -15.03 8.08 -6.27
N THR A 38 -13.71 8.26 -6.42
CA THR A 38 -13.15 9.37 -7.21
C THR A 38 -13.08 9.08 -8.71
N ARG A 39 -13.35 7.84 -9.15
CA ARG A 39 -13.29 7.43 -10.57
C ARG A 39 -14.00 8.39 -11.54
N PRO A 40 -15.23 8.88 -11.28
CA PRO A 40 -15.92 9.78 -12.22
C PRO A 40 -15.25 11.15 -12.37
N GLN A 41 -14.33 11.50 -11.46
CA GLN A 41 -13.64 12.78 -11.43
C GLN A 41 -12.26 12.70 -12.09
N LEU A 42 -11.81 11.50 -12.46
CA LEU A 42 -10.53 11.27 -13.08
C LEU A 42 -10.62 11.64 -14.57
N SER A 43 -10.21 12.87 -14.88
CA SER A 43 -10.20 13.42 -16.22
C SER A 43 -8.88 14.18 -16.49
N PRO A 44 -8.48 14.37 -17.76
CA PRO A 44 -7.26 15.12 -18.07
C PRO A 44 -7.29 16.56 -17.52
N ASP A 45 -8.45 17.17 -17.38
CA ASP A 45 -8.66 18.54 -16.88
C ASP A 45 -8.83 18.64 -15.35
N ILE A 46 -8.70 17.52 -14.60
CA ILE A 46 -8.78 17.51 -13.14
C ILE A 46 -7.87 18.58 -12.51
N SER A 47 -8.37 19.28 -11.50
CA SER A 47 -7.58 20.31 -10.83
C SER A 47 -6.37 19.70 -10.10
N VAL A 48 -5.25 20.42 -10.07
CA VAL A 48 -4.03 19.97 -9.38
C VAL A 48 -4.30 19.71 -7.90
N ALA A 49 -5.13 20.54 -7.26
CA ALA A 49 -5.51 20.36 -5.86
C ALA A 49 -6.27 19.05 -5.64
N ARG A 50 -7.24 18.73 -6.53
CA ARG A 50 -8.00 17.50 -6.41
C ARG A 50 -7.15 16.26 -6.68
N PHE A 51 -6.30 16.31 -7.71
CA PHE A 51 -5.32 15.26 -7.97
C PHE A 51 -4.41 15.01 -6.77
N LYS A 52 -3.88 16.08 -6.15
CA LYS A 52 -3.04 15.98 -4.94
C LYS A 52 -3.76 15.26 -3.80
N THR A 53 -5.03 15.60 -3.54
CA THR A 53 -5.82 14.90 -2.50
C THR A 53 -5.96 13.40 -2.79
N ILE A 54 -6.25 13.03 -4.05
CA ILE A 54 -6.37 11.63 -4.45
C ILE A 54 -5.01 10.92 -4.30
N TRP A 55 -3.93 11.58 -4.67
CA TRP A 55 -2.58 11.05 -4.57
C TRP A 55 -2.15 10.81 -3.11
N GLU A 56 -2.43 11.74 -2.20
CA GLU A 56 -2.14 11.59 -0.76
C GLU A 56 -2.93 10.42 -0.13
N GLN A 57 -4.18 10.22 -0.56
CA GLN A 57 -4.96 9.05 -0.16
C GLN A 57 -4.35 7.74 -0.69
N TYR A 58 -3.91 7.74 -1.96
CA TYR A 58 -3.21 6.60 -2.54
C TYR A 58 -1.90 6.30 -1.80
N GLU A 59 -1.09 7.32 -1.48
CA GLU A 59 0.14 7.17 -0.69
C GLU A 59 -0.15 6.51 0.67
N THR A 60 -1.18 6.96 1.37
CA THR A 60 -1.61 6.37 2.65
C THR A 60 -1.98 4.88 2.51
N VAL A 61 -2.67 4.51 1.43
CA VAL A 61 -2.98 3.11 1.11
C VAL A 61 -1.69 2.32 0.87
N THR A 62 -0.76 2.85 0.07
CA THR A 62 0.50 2.16 -0.21
C THR A 62 1.39 2.00 1.03
N GLU A 63 1.36 2.95 1.97
CA GLU A 63 2.08 2.86 3.24
C GLU A 63 1.54 1.72 4.11
N HIS A 64 0.21 1.61 4.24
CA HIS A 64 -0.42 0.50 4.96
C HIS A 64 -0.13 -0.86 4.32
N MET A 65 -0.22 -0.95 2.99
CA MET A 65 0.10 -2.18 2.26
C MET A 65 1.56 -2.59 2.44
N THR A 66 2.48 -1.62 2.34
CA THR A 66 3.92 -1.82 2.53
C THR A 66 4.23 -2.25 3.96
N THR A 67 3.59 -1.66 4.96
CA THR A 67 3.78 -2.03 6.37
C THR A 67 3.41 -3.49 6.62
N LEU A 68 2.26 -3.94 6.12
CA LEU A 68 1.84 -5.35 6.24
C LEU A 68 2.80 -6.29 5.52
N ARG A 69 3.20 -5.95 4.29
CA ARG A 69 4.13 -6.76 3.49
C ARG A 69 5.49 -6.87 4.17
N ALA A 70 6.04 -5.76 4.65
CA ALA A 70 7.34 -5.71 5.32
C ALA A 70 7.35 -6.60 6.57
N PHE A 71 6.32 -6.46 7.42
CA PHE A 71 6.20 -7.28 8.61
C PHE A 71 6.10 -8.78 8.26
N SER A 72 5.21 -9.16 7.34
CA SER A 72 4.99 -10.57 7.03
C SER A 72 6.22 -11.22 6.41
N PHE A 73 6.88 -10.51 5.51
CA PHE A 73 8.09 -10.97 4.85
C PHE A 73 9.24 -11.16 5.83
N LEU A 74 9.49 -10.18 6.71
CA LEU A 74 10.56 -10.27 7.71
C LEU A 74 10.32 -11.41 8.70
N TRP A 75 9.09 -11.53 9.22
CA TRP A 75 8.73 -12.59 10.17
C TRP A 75 8.85 -13.99 9.54
N PHE A 76 8.40 -14.16 8.30
CA PHE A 76 8.57 -15.41 7.56
C PHE A 76 10.05 -15.73 7.28
N SER A 77 10.84 -14.72 6.94
CA SER A 77 12.26 -14.88 6.57
C SER A 77 13.14 -15.24 7.76
N GLU A 78 12.76 -14.82 8.99
CA GLU A 78 13.47 -15.18 10.22
C GLU A 78 13.53 -16.69 10.44
N ASN A 79 12.43 -17.40 10.15
CA ASN A 79 12.37 -18.84 10.20
C ASN A 79 11.35 -19.36 9.18
N THR A 80 11.82 -19.73 7.99
CA THR A 80 10.95 -20.21 6.90
C THR A 80 10.21 -21.50 7.22
N LYS A 81 10.61 -22.25 8.28
CA LYS A 81 9.91 -23.44 8.77
C LYS A 81 8.78 -23.11 9.77
N ASN A 82 8.67 -21.88 10.24
CA ASN A 82 7.60 -21.44 11.12
C ASN A 82 6.25 -21.45 10.37
N GLN A 83 5.34 -22.35 10.78
CA GLN A 83 4.03 -22.50 10.16
C GLN A 83 3.11 -21.29 10.38
N GLU A 84 3.19 -20.65 11.56
CA GLU A 84 2.39 -19.47 11.89
C GLU A 84 2.79 -18.28 11.01
N ALA A 85 4.09 -18.00 10.90
CA ALA A 85 4.60 -16.93 10.04
C ALA A 85 4.24 -17.16 8.57
N ARG A 86 4.31 -18.40 8.08
CA ARG A 86 3.92 -18.77 6.71
C ARG A 86 2.42 -18.59 6.46
N ALA A 87 1.58 -18.97 7.42
CA ALA A 87 0.12 -18.78 7.33
C ALA A 87 -0.24 -17.29 7.35
N PHE A 88 0.43 -16.49 8.18
CA PHE A 88 0.24 -15.05 8.23
C PHE A 88 0.69 -14.37 6.92
N ASP A 89 1.86 -14.71 6.39
CA ASP A 89 2.34 -14.19 5.11
C ASP A 89 1.40 -14.51 3.95
N THR A 90 0.84 -15.72 3.91
CA THR A 90 -0.15 -16.09 2.90
C THR A 90 -1.42 -15.23 3.01
N GLN A 91 -1.91 -14.98 4.23
CA GLN A 91 -3.06 -14.09 4.44
C GLN A 91 -2.78 -12.66 3.99
N VAL A 92 -1.60 -12.13 4.34
CA VAL A 92 -1.17 -10.79 3.90
C VAL A 92 -1.08 -10.73 2.38
N ARG A 93 -0.40 -11.67 1.73
CA ARG A 93 -0.27 -11.69 0.26
C ARG A 93 -1.62 -11.73 -0.45
N ASN A 94 -2.55 -12.58 -0.02
CA ASN A 94 -3.88 -12.65 -0.61
C ASN A 94 -4.61 -11.30 -0.47
N ARG A 95 -4.59 -10.74 0.74
CA ARG A 95 -5.23 -9.45 0.99
C ARG A 95 -4.62 -8.30 0.18
N LEU A 96 -3.30 -8.25 0.07
CA LEU A 96 -2.62 -7.22 -0.71
C LEU A 96 -2.89 -7.37 -2.21
N THR A 97 -3.02 -8.59 -2.73
CA THR A 97 -3.45 -8.83 -4.12
C THR A 97 -4.84 -8.26 -4.37
N ASP A 98 -5.80 -8.50 -3.47
CA ASP A 98 -7.16 -7.95 -3.59
C ASP A 98 -7.15 -6.41 -3.59
N CYS A 99 -6.38 -5.79 -2.69
CA CYS A 99 -6.20 -4.34 -2.65
C CYS A 99 -5.58 -3.81 -3.95
N SER A 100 -4.50 -4.44 -4.43
CA SER A 100 -3.84 -4.05 -5.69
C SER A 100 -4.79 -4.09 -6.88
N ASN A 101 -5.58 -5.16 -7.01
CA ASN A 101 -6.56 -5.32 -8.09
C ASN A 101 -7.59 -4.18 -8.10
N ARG A 102 -8.06 -3.77 -6.92
CA ARG A 102 -9.02 -2.66 -6.78
C ARG A 102 -8.43 -1.30 -7.15
N LEU A 103 -7.11 -1.12 -7.05
CA LEU A 103 -6.39 0.13 -7.33
C LEU A 103 -5.93 0.29 -8.79
N VAL A 104 -6.00 -0.78 -9.61
CA VAL A 104 -5.52 -0.77 -11.02
C VAL A 104 -6.11 0.39 -11.84
N PHE A 105 -7.34 0.82 -11.55
CA PHE A 105 -7.96 1.94 -12.27
C PHE A 105 -7.16 3.25 -12.23
N LEU A 106 -6.45 3.51 -11.12
CA LEU A 106 -5.72 4.76 -10.95
C LEU A 106 -4.45 4.76 -11.79
N ASP A 107 -3.77 3.60 -11.87
CA ASP A 107 -2.62 3.39 -12.74
C ASP A 107 -3.00 3.50 -14.23
N LEU A 108 -4.10 2.83 -14.62
CA LEU A 108 -4.62 2.93 -15.99
C LEU A 108 -5.00 4.37 -16.36
N TRP A 109 -5.64 5.11 -15.44
CA TRP A 109 -5.95 6.51 -15.67
C TRP A 109 -4.68 7.35 -15.81
N TRP A 110 -3.70 7.18 -14.92
CA TRP A 110 -2.43 7.90 -14.97
C TRP A 110 -1.71 7.70 -16.31
N GLN A 111 -1.63 6.44 -16.77
CA GLN A 111 -1.03 6.07 -18.05
C GLN A 111 -1.79 6.61 -19.27
N SER A 112 -3.08 6.93 -19.13
CA SER A 112 -3.89 7.49 -20.22
C SER A 112 -3.70 8.99 -20.45
N LEU A 113 -3.03 9.70 -19.53
CA LEU A 113 -2.80 11.13 -19.64
C LEU A 113 -1.80 11.46 -20.76
N ASP A 114 -2.09 12.50 -21.53
CA ASP A 114 -1.09 13.07 -22.44
C ASP A 114 0.05 13.76 -21.66
N PRO A 115 1.22 13.97 -22.29
CA PRO A 115 2.37 14.58 -21.63
C PRO A 115 2.10 15.98 -21.04
N THR A 116 1.20 16.77 -21.65
CA THR A 116 0.88 18.12 -21.18
C THR A 116 0.14 18.05 -19.85
N ASN A 117 -0.88 17.19 -19.77
CA ASN A 117 -1.66 17.02 -18.54
C ASN A 117 -0.85 16.32 -17.43
N ALA A 118 -0.04 15.32 -17.78
CA ALA A 118 0.87 14.68 -16.83
C ALA A 118 1.87 15.69 -16.23
N ALA A 119 2.48 16.54 -17.07
CA ALA A 119 3.38 17.61 -16.62
C ALA A 119 2.66 18.64 -15.74
N ARG A 120 1.44 19.05 -16.12
CA ARG A 120 0.62 19.99 -15.34
C ARG A 120 0.32 19.46 -13.93
N LEU A 121 -0.03 18.18 -13.81
CA LEU A 121 -0.35 17.55 -12.52
C LEU A 121 0.89 17.32 -11.64
N THR A 122 2.09 17.21 -12.23
CA THR A 122 3.35 16.96 -11.51
C THR A 122 4.23 18.19 -11.33
N ALA A 123 3.86 19.34 -11.90
CA ALA A 123 4.68 20.55 -11.91
C ALA A 123 5.10 21.06 -10.52
N LYS A 124 4.34 20.74 -9.47
CA LYS A 124 4.63 21.10 -8.06
C LYS A 124 5.05 19.92 -7.20
N ALA A 125 5.24 18.75 -7.78
CA ALA A 125 5.71 17.57 -7.08
C ALA A 125 7.24 17.65 -6.93
N GLU A 126 7.71 18.59 -6.10
CA GLU A 126 9.16 18.76 -5.81
C GLU A 126 9.79 17.53 -5.16
N ARG A 127 8.97 16.59 -4.65
CA ARG A 127 9.40 15.32 -4.03
C ARG A 127 9.99 14.29 -5.01
N PHE A 128 9.94 14.50 -6.33
CA PHE A 128 10.44 13.54 -7.33
C PHE A 128 11.66 14.01 -8.14
N ARG A 129 12.30 15.14 -7.76
CA ARG A 129 13.62 15.50 -8.27
C ARG A 129 14.69 14.84 -7.40
N TYR A 130 15.15 13.66 -7.81
CA TYR A 130 16.42 13.09 -7.36
C TYR A 130 17.58 13.69 -8.17
#